data_AF-A0A5C4JY83-F1
#
_entry.id   AF-A0A5C4JY83-F1
#
_cell.length_a   1.000
_cell.length_b   1.000
_cell.length_c   1.000
_cell.angle_alpha   90.00
_cell.angle_beta   90.00
_cell.angle_gamma   90.00
#
_symmetry.space_group_name_H-M   'P 1'
#
loop_
_entity.id
_entity.type
_entity.pdbx_description
1 polymer ?
#
loop_
_entity_poly.entity_id
_entity_poly.type
_entity_poly.pdbx_seq_one_letter_code
_entity_poly.pdbx_strand_id
1 'polypeptide(L)'
;MTTAKNPHYTPAHARAHTTARPLGTRNSRLGAGIATTDSGYVGKPTCDRCRTDEFIYLESYIPPTYRRDGSVGTLGEVAYTCTRCEDFSAHSVPVTWTPPGWYLG
;
A
#
# COMPACT_ATOMS: atom_id res chain seq x y z
N MET A 1 5.43 69.95 -35.68
CA MET A 1 6.33 69.01 -36.41
C MET A 1 7.61 68.89 -35.59
N THR A 2 7.80 67.74 -34.95
CA THR A 2 9.03 67.39 -34.23
C THR A 2 9.17 65.87 -34.28
N THR A 3 10.27 65.40 -34.85
CA THR A 3 10.60 64.00 -35.13
C THR A 3 11.10 63.31 -33.87
N ALA A 4 10.70 62.06 -33.63
CA ALA A 4 11.29 61.21 -32.59
C ALA A 4 11.48 59.76 -33.08
N LYS A 5 12.69 59.54 -33.61
CA LYS A 5 13.60 58.40 -33.44
C LYS A 5 13.01 57.05 -32.98
N ASN A 6 13.12 56.04 -33.83
CA ASN A 6 12.97 54.63 -33.50
C ASN A 6 14.36 53.97 -33.55
N PRO A 7 14.79 53.22 -32.51
CA PRO A 7 15.77 52.17 -32.75
C PRO A 7 15.44 50.83 -32.06
N HIS A 8 15.45 49.80 -32.90
CA HIS A 8 15.98 48.45 -32.67
C HIS A 8 15.33 47.58 -31.58
N TYR A 9 14.46 46.68 -32.05
CA TYR A 9 14.01 45.50 -31.33
C TYR A 9 15.10 44.40 -31.43
N THR A 10 15.80 44.13 -30.34
CA THR A 10 16.73 43.00 -30.20
C THR A 10 15.96 41.74 -29.78
N PRO A 11 16.17 40.57 -30.41
CA PRO A 11 15.54 39.34 -29.98
C PRO A 11 16.35 38.73 -28.81
N ALA A 12 15.86 38.89 -27.59
CA ALA A 12 16.40 38.19 -26.43
C ALA A 12 15.79 36.78 -26.35
N HIS A 13 16.58 35.81 -26.78
CA HIS A 13 16.57 34.38 -26.46
C HIS A 13 15.42 33.87 -25.55
N ALA A 14 14.49 33.12 -26.14
CA ALA A 14 13.64 32.20 -25.40
C ALA A 14 14.50 31.10 -24.77
N ARG A 15 14.74 31.19 -23.45
CA ARG A 15 15.27 30.08 -22.67
C ARG A 15 14.15 29.08 -22.44
N ALA A 16 14.35 27.85 -22.93
CA ALA A 16 13.54 26.70 -22.61
C ALA A 16 13.54 26.46 -21.09
N HIS A 17 12.37 26.53 -20.45
CA HIS A 17 12.19 26.02 -19.10
C HIS A 17 11.97 24.51 -19.18
N THR A 18 13.05 23.77 -19.38
CA THR A 18 13.10 22.34 -19.09
C THR A 18 13.91 22.17 -17.81
N THR A 19 13.22 22.06 -16.68
CA THR A 19 13.77 21.39 -15.51
C THR A 19 12.70 20.48 -14.95
N ALA A 20 13.00 19.19 -15.09
CA ALA A 20 12.25 18.07 -14.56
C ALA A 20 11.85 18.33 -13.11
N ARG A 21 10.58 18.07 -12.80
CA ARG A 21 10.11 17.85 -11.43
C ARG A 21 11.04 16.81 -10.80
N PRO A 22 11.77 17.11 -9.71
CA PRO A 22 12.44 16.05 -8.99
C PRO A 22 11.33 15.14 -8.49
N LEU A 23 11.33 13.90 -8.99
CA LEU A 23 10.62 12.80 -8.37
C LEU A 23 11.21 12.73 -6.97
N GLY A 24 10.52 13.35 -6.01
CA GLY A 24 10.91 13.31 -4.62
C GLY A 24 11.14 11.85 -4.31
N THR A 25 12.38 11.52 -3.96
CA THR A 25 12.77 10.22 -3.45
C THR A 25 11.88 9.99 -2.24
N ARG A 26 10.76 9.30 -2.48
CA ARG A 26 9.98 8.67 -1.43
C ARG A 26 10.93 7.64 -0.88
N ASN A 27 11.70 8.08 0.12
CA ASN A 27 12.24 7.20 1.12
C ASN A 27 11.00 6.61 1.79
N SER A 28 10.44 5.57 1.15
CA SER A 28 9.76 4.52 1.86
C SER A 28 10.80 4.00 2.84
N ARG A 29 10.91 4.68 3.97
CA ARG A 29 11.13 4.00 5.21
C ARG A 29 9.91 3.09 5.30
N LEU A 30 9.99 1.92 4.65
CA LEU A 30 9.59 0.69 5.30
C LEU A 30 10.32 0.77 6.64
N GLY A 31 9.69 1.46 7.59
CA GLY A 31 9.93 1.16 8.96
C GLY A 31 9.76 -0.34 8.98
N ALA A 32 10.77 -1.03 9.49
CA ALA A 32 10.56 -2.30 10.11
C ALA A 32 9.54 -2.07 11.25
N GLY A 33 8.28 -1.79 10.90
CA GLY A 33 7.14 -2.35 11.59
C GLY A 33 7.44 -3.81 11.48
N ILE A 34 7.93 -4.32 12.60
CA ILE A 34 8.25 -5.71 12.83
C ILE A 34 7.11 -6.46 12.16
N ALA A 35 7.37 -7.08 11.00
CA ALA A 35 6.49 -8.10 10.50
C ALA A 35 6.50 -9.08 11.66
N THR A 36 5.45 -9.05 12.48
CA THR A 36 5.27 -9.95 13.60
C THR A 36 4.92 -11.29 12.98
N THR A 37 5.86 -11.85 12.22
CA THR A 37 5.99 -13.26 11.91
C THR A 37 6.38 -14.02 13.18
N ASP A 38 5.92 -13.58 14.35
CA ASP A 38 5.81 -14.45 15.50
C ASP A 38 4.66 -15.40 15.16
N SER A 39 5.05 -16.51 14.54
CA SER A 39 4.28 -17.52 13.81
C SER A 39 3.11 -18.17 14.57
N GLY A 40 2.64 -17.59 15.68
CA GLY A 40 1.56 -18.11 16.51
C GLY A 40 0.29 -17.25 16.55
N TYR A 41 0.29 -16.00 16.05
CA TYR A 41 -0.95 -15.21 16.07
C TYR A 41 -1.95 -15.74 15.03
N VAL A 42 -3.06 -16.27 15.52
CA VAL A 42 -4.21 -16.70 14.73
C VAL A 42 -5.38 -15.83 15.10
N GLY A 43 -5.82 -14.99 14.16
CA GLY A 43 -6.84 -13.99 14.44
C GLY A 43 -7.52 -13.48 13.17
N LYS A 44 -8.51 -12.60 13.35
CA LYS A 44 -9.03 -11.80 12.25
C LYS A 44 -8.05 -10.65 11.98
N PRO A 45 -7.90 -10.18 10.72
CA PRO A 45 -7.00 -9.08 10.41
C PRO A 45 -7.45 -7.81 11.11
N THR A 46 -6.56 -7.22 11.91
CA THR A 46 -6.78 -5.97 12.63
C THR A 46 -5.51 -5.13 12.62
N CYS A 47 -5.63 -3.81 12.66
CA CYS A 47 -4.46 -2.95 12.83
C CYS A 47 -4.18 -2.77 14.32
N ASP A 48 -3.00 -3.16 14.81
CA ASP A 48 -2.64 -3.02 16.23
C ASP A 48 -2.60 -1.58 16.71
N ARG A 49 -2.19 -0.65 15.83
CA ARG A 49 -2.15 0.79 16.13
C ARG A 49 -3.54 1.41 16.16
N CYS A 50 -4.43 1.05 15.23
CA CYS A 50 -5.80 1.58 15.21
C CYS A 50 -6.76 0.82 16.13
N ARG A 51 -6.42 -0.42 16.51
CA ARG A 51 -7.25 -1.38 17.23
C ARG A 51 -8.61 -1.64 16.57
N THR A 52 -8.62 -1.69 15.23
CA THR A 52 -9.83 -1.92 14.42
C THR A 52 -9.46 -2.58 13.09
N ASP A 53 -10.45 -3.21 12.44
CA ASP A 53 -10.40 -3.75 11.09
C ASP A 53 -10.95 -2.79 10.02
N GLU A 54 -11.51 -1.65 10.41
CA GLU A 54 -12.19 -0.69 9.51
C GLU A 54 -11.29 -0.15 8.38
N PHE A 55 -9.99 0.03 8.65
CA PHE A 55 -9.04 0.62 7.70
C PHE A 55 -8.22 -0.43 6.94
N ILE A 56 -8.59 -1.69 7.06
CA ILE A 56 -7.84 -2.81 6.48
C ILE A 56 -8.20 -2.98 5.02
N TYR A 57 -7.20 -2.88 4.16
CA TYR A 57 -7.27 -3.31 2.78
C TYR A 57 -6.64 -4.70 2.66
N LEU A 58 -7.45 -5.69 2.29
CA LEU A 58 -6.97 -7.06 2.07
C LEU A 58 -6.20 -7.14 0.76
N GLU A 59 -4.96 -7.61 0.81
CA GLU A 59 -4.11 -7.79 -0.36
C GLU A 59 -4.18 -9.20 -0.91
N SER A 60 -4.15 -10.21 -0.03
CA SER A 60 -4.27 -11.60 -0.42
C SER A 60 -4.87 -12.46 0.68
N TYR A 61 -5.45 -13.59 0.27
CA TYR A 61 -5.93 -14.63 1.16
C TYR A 61 -5.62 -16.00 0.56
N ILE A 62 -5.02 -16.87 1.37
CA ILE A 62 -4.77 -18.27 1.06
C ILE A 62 -5.73 -19.09 1.91
N PRO A 63 -6.65 -19.87 1.32
CA PRO A 63 -7.60 -20.66 2.08
C PRO A 63 -6.92 -21.80 2.86
N PRO A 64 -7.50 -22.24 3.99
CA PRO A 64 -7.00 -23.40 4.71
C PRO A 64 -7.07 -24.65 3.84
N THR A 65 -6.14 -25.58 4.06
CA THR A 65 -6.20 -26.90 3.43
C THR A 65 -6.77 -27.92 4.41
N TYR A 66 -7.45 -28.93 3.88
CA TYR A 66 -8.03 -30.02 4.66
C TYR A 66 -7.44 -31.35 4.20
N ARG A 67 -7.15 -32.24 5.16
CA ARG A 67 -6.77 -33.63 4.87
C ARG A 67 -8.02 -34.46 4.51
N ARG A 68 -7.80 -35.68 4.03
CA ARG A 68 -8.88 -36.61 3.64
C ARG A 68 -9.81 -37.00 4.81
N ASP A 69 -9.29 -36.94 6.03
CA ASP A 69 -10.05 -37.21 7.26
C ASP A 69 -10.84 -35.99 7.77
N GLY A 70 -10.83 -34.87 7.04
CA GLY A 70 -11.48 -33.63 7.42
C GLY A 70 -10.70 -32.79 8.45
N SER A 71 -9.55 -33.26 8.92
CA SER A 71 -8.68 -32.47 9.79
C SER A 71 -8.04 -31.31 9.03
N VAL A 72 -7.74 -30.22 9.75
CA VAL A 72 -7.06 -29.05 9.19
C VAL A 72 -5.61 -29.44 8.84
N GLY A 73 -5.25 -29.30 7.58
CA GLY A 73 -3.89 -29.48 7.06
C GLY A 73 -3.01 -28.28 7.39
N THR A 74 -3.41 -27.13 6.86
CA THR A 74 -2.81 -25.81 7.09
C THR A 74 -3.91 -24.79 7.37
N LEU A 75 -3.63 -23.82 8.25
CA LEU A 75 -4.53 -22.68 8.44
C LEU A 75 -4.57 -21.81 7.18
N GLY A 76 -5.63 -21.00 7.08
CA GLY A 76 -5.65 -19.94 6.07
C GLY A 76 -4.68 -18.84 6.46
N GLU A 77 -4.20 -18.09 5.47
CA GLU A 77 -3.31 -16.95 5.67
C GLU A 77 -3.93 -15.71 5.02
N VAL A 78 -3.79 -14.56 5.67
CA VAL A 78 -4.22 -13.28 5.13
C VAL A 78 -3.05 -12.31 5.15
N ALA A 79 -2.92 -11.52 4.08
CA ALA A 79 -2.05 -10.36 4.03
C ALA A 79 -2.88 -9.10 3.79
N TYR A 80 -2.53 -8.02 4.48
CA TYR A 80 -3.30 -6.79 4.44
C TYR A 80 -2.46 -5.55 4.76
N THR A 81 -2.95 -4.41 4.28
CA THR A 81 -2.40 -3.09 4.60
C THR A 81 -3.42 -2.23 5.32
N CYS A 82 -3.03 -1.63 6.44
CA CYS A 82 -3.83 -0.60 7.10
C CYS A 82 -3.68 0.73 6.35
N THR A 83 -4.75 1.19 5.72
CA THR A 83 -4.77 2.43 4.92
C THR A 83 -4.55 3.70 5.74
N ARG A 84 -4.82 3.67 7.05
CA ARG A 84 -4.60 4.82 7.95
C ARG A 84 -3.17 4.87 8.50
N CYS A 85 -2.59 3.71 8.77
CA CYS A 85 -1.26 3.57 9.35
C CYS A 85 -0.17 3.35 8.32
N GLU A 86 -0.56 3.08 7.07
CA GLU A 86 0.29 2.74 5.93
C GLU A 86 1.25 1.59 6.26
N ASP A 87 0.70 0.56 6.90
CA ASP A 87 1.47 -0.56 7.46
C ASP A 87 0.95 -1.89 6.95
N PHE A 88 1.87 -2.80 6.65
CA PHE A 88 1.57 -4.12 6.12
C PHE A 88 1.68 -5.16 7.23
N SER A 89 0.76 -6.12 7.25
CA SER A 89 0.85 -7.29 8.11
C SER A 89 0.29 -8.53 7.42
N ALA A 90 0.79 -9.70 7.83
CA ALA A 90 0.30 -11.00 7.37
C ALA A 90 0.35 -12.01 8.50
N HIS A 91 -0.70 -12.81 8.66
CA HIS A 91 -0.78 -13.84 9.68
C HIS A 91 -1.80 -14.93 9.33
N SER A 92 -1.79 -16.01 10.11
CA SER A 92 -2.78 -17.07 9.99
C SER A 92 -4.15 -16.62 10.49
N VAL A 93 -5.21 -17.17 9.89
CA VAL A 93 -6.61 -16.91 10.26
C VAL A 93 -7.28 -18.20 10.72
N PRO A 94 -8.26 -18.13 11.65
CA PRO A 94 -9.01 -19.32 12.04
C PRO A 94 -9.80 -19.85 10.85
N VAL A 95 -10.00 -21.17 10.79
CA VAL A 95 -10.76 -21.83 9.70
C VAL A 95 -12.22 -21.37 9.59
N THR A 96 -12.74 -20.68 10.61
CA THR A 96 -14.07 -20.08 10.64
C THR A 96 -14.12 -18.66 10.06
N TRP A 97 -12.98 -18.10 9.66
CA TRP A 97 -12.91 -16.79 9.03
C TRP A 97 -12.54 -16.91 7.55
N THR A 98 -13.23 -16.16 6.72
CA THR A 98 -12.91 -15.95 5.31
C THR A 98 -13.13 -14.47 4.99
N PRO A 99 -12.42 -13.90 4.01
CA PRO A 99 -12.69 -12.54 3.56
C PRO A 99 -14.17 -12.37 3.15
N PRO A 100 -14.78 -11.21 3.44
CA PRO A 100 -16.10 -10.88 2.89
C PRO A 100 -16.10 -11.01 1.36
N GLY A 101 -17.06 -11.75 0.81
CA GLY A 101 -17.17 -11.95 -0.65
C GLY A 101 -16.23 -12.98 -1.27
N TRP A 102 -15.48 -13.76 -0.47
CA TRP A 102 -14.53 -14.78 -0.97
C TRP A 102 -15.18 -15.96 -1.72
N TYR A 103 -16.49 -16.18 -1.59
CA TYR A 103 -17.20 -17.23 -2.31
C TYR A 103 -17.48 -16.82 -3.77
N LEU A 104 -16.43 -16.83 -4.59
CA LEU A 104 -16.50 -16.75 -6.04
C LEU A 104 -15.73 -17.95 -6.61
N GLY A 105 -16.33 -19.14 -6.57
CA GLY A 105 -15.78 -20.37 -7.17
C GLY A 105 -16.25 -21.65 -6.51
#